data_AF-A0A017TDW5-F1
#
_entry.id   AF-A0A017TDW5-F1
#
_cell.length_a   1.000
_cell.length_b   1.000
_cell.length_c   1.000
_cell.angle_alpha   90.00
_cell.angle_beta   90.00
_cell.angle_gamma   90.00
#
_symmetry.space_group_name_H-M   'P 1'
#
loop_
_entity.id
_entity.type
_entity.pdbx_description
1 polymer ?
#
loop_
_entity_poly.entity_id
_entity_poly.type
_entity_poly.pdbx_seq_one_letter_code
_entity_poly.pdbx_strand_id
1 'polypeptide(L)'
;MSERFEELTAGVLAPLVLGGTIRPVRPLGVELGLSVGAGRTIVDSDLRSQVDVARVRIARLIAPVDTLPELSSYDWALCAALNDLFQVTNHELGGMLTRGRYRRLLGSVVALCERIPPPRTVEAALSRHATFARVLECVRTDTTVSWWTGRASFRGQPPPSRLMAWPQVRNVHLDARRVTLTDMLGGVQGVSEGEYLDAVRLWLTRTPLTDLATMGRRSPGFAWSAPTVSVIGTAPGRALAYRLLARYGREQALEVMTRATAEVPAHCEEARTLCEAFLREVTEGLGPKSEVVQAAR
;
A
#
# COMPACT_ATOMS: atom_id res chain seq x y z
N MET A 1 22.93 -2.75 11.02
CA MET A 1 21.49 -2.71 11.38
C MET A 1 20.95 -1.28 11.54
N SER A 2 21.62 -0.37 12.25
CA SER A 2 21.15 1.03 12.42
C SER A 2 20.98 1.74 11.08
N GLU A 3 21.99 1.66 10.22
CA GLU A 3 21.97 2.21 8.86
C GLU A 3 20.74 1.75 8.05
N ARG A 4 20.39 0.45 8.12
CA ARG A 4 19.24 -0.12 7.39
C ARG A 4 17.90 0.42 7.88
N PHE A 5 17.80 0.74 9.16
CA PHE A 5 16.63 1.36 9.74
C PHE A 5 16.49 2.82 9.32
N GLU A 6 17.60 3.58 9.32
CA GLU A 6 17.61 4.97 8.83
C GLU A 6 17.30 5.05 7.34
N GLU A 7 17.90 4.16 6.53
CA GLU A 7 17.60 4.01 5.11
C GLU A 7 16.09 3.77 4.88
N LEU A 8 15.49 2.80 5.60
CA LEU A 8 14.06 2.48 5.46
C LEU A 8 13.17 3.65 5.92
N THR A 9 13.56 4.34 6.99
CA THR A 9 12.85 5.48 7.54
C THR A 9 12.82 6.65 6.54
N ALA A 10 13.99 7.10 6.10
CA ALA A 10 14.13 8.25 5.22
C ALA A 10 13.72 7.95 3.77
N GLY A 11 13.99 6.73 3.28
CA GLY A 11 13.73 6.34 1.90
C GLY A 11 12.31 5.87 1.64
N VAL A 12 11.61 5.32 2.64
CA VAL A 12 10.30 4.67 2.43
C VAL A 12 9.24 5.19 3.38
N LEU A 13 9.42 5.06 4.70
CA LEU A 13 8.37 5.40 5.66
C LEU A 13 7.99 6.89 5.63
N ALA A 14 8.98 7.77 5.79
CA ALA A 14 8.76 9.20 5.82
C ALA A 14 8.10 9.74 4.53
N PRO A 15 8.62 9.47 3.31
CA PRO A 15 7.97 9.94 2.09
C PRO A 15 6.60 9.31 1.85
N LEU A 16 6.34 8.10 2.34
CA LEU A 16 5.01 7.49 2.29
C LEU A 16 4.00 8.26 3.16
N VAL A 17 4.38 8.59 4.40
CA VAL A 17 3.51 9.28 5.36
C VAL A 17 3.36 10.77 5.02
N LEU A 18 4.48 11.47 4.84
CA LEU A 18 4.52 12.91 4.61
C LEU A 18 4.11 13.28 3.17
N GLY A 19 4.23 12.33 2.25
CA GLY A 19 4.20 12.60 0.82
C GLY A 19 5.57 13.01 0.33
N GLY A 20 6.02 12.38 -0.74
CA GLY A 20 7.32 12.66 -1.33
C GLY A 20 7.79 11.54 -2.23
N THR A 21 9.01 11.66 -2.71
CA THR A 21 9.64 10.63 -3.53
C THR A 21 10.10 9.47 -2.66
N ILE A 22 9.46 8.31 -2.82
CA ILE A 22 9.93 7.06 -2.23
C ILE A 22 11.18 6.59 -3.00
N ARG A 23 12.23 6.26 -2.24
CA ARG A 23 13.48 5.68 -2.73
C ARG A 23 13.63 4.31 -2.09
N PRO A 24 13.13 3.23 -2.72
CA PRO A 24 13.25 1.88 -2.17
C PRO A 24 14.72 1.55 -1.90
N VAL A 25 14.97 0.99 -0.72
CA VAL A 25 16.29 0.60 -0.24
C VAL A 25 16.54 -0.86 -0.60
N ARG A 26 17.80 -1.32 -0.47
CA ARG A 26 18.14 -2.73 -0.78
C ARG A 26 17.13 -3.69 -0.13
N PRO A 27 16.77 -4.82 -0.74
CA PRO A 27 15.83 -5.76 -0.15
C PRO A 27 16.21 -6.16 1.27
N LEU A 28 15.22 -6.26 2.17
CA LEU A 28 15.46 -6.69 3.55
C LEU A 28 15.32 -8.20 3.69
N GLY A 29 14.30 -8.80 3.07
CA GLY A 29 13.94 -10.19 3.29
C GLY A 29 13.34 -10.43 4.69
N VAL A 30 13.08 -11.70 5.02
CA VAL A 30 12.26 -12.08 6.17
C VAL A 30 12.91 -11.72 7.52
N GLU A 31 14.10 -12.26 7.79
CA GLU A 31 14.73 -12.13 9.12
C GLU A 31 15.12 -10.68 9.45
N LEU A 32 15.68 -9.98 8.47
CA LEU A 32 16.00 -8.57 8.63
C LEU A 32 14.72 -7.72 8.71
N GLY A 33 13.70 -8.00 7.90
CA GLY A 33 12.43 -7.29 7.93
C GLY A 33 11.74 -7.37 9.29
N LEU A 34 11.77 -8.52 9.96
CA LEU A 34 11.20 -8.71 11.30
C LEU A 34 11.99 -7.97 12.40
N SER A 35 13.31 -7.82 12.23
CA SER A 35 14.20 -7.26 13.26
C SER A 35 14.57 -5.80 13.04
N VAL A 36 14.31 -5.22 11.85
CA VAL A 36 14.81 -3.88 11.48
C VAL A 36 14.36 -2.77 12.43
N GLY A 37 13.13 -2.86 12.93
CA GLY A 37 12.54 -1.88 13.88
C GLY A 37 12.50 -2.35 15.33
N ALA A 38 13.08 -3.51 15.67
CA ALA A 38 13.02 -4.04 17.02
C ALA A 38 13.78 -3.13 18.00
N GLY A 39 13.07 -2.53 18.96
CA GLY A 39 13.63 -1.65 19.98
C GLY A 39 14.17 -0.33 19.42
N ARG A 40 13.61 0.16 18.30
CA ARG A 40 14.10 1.37 17.62
C ARG A 40 13.05 2.43 17.46
N THR A 41 13.54 3.66 17.47
CA THR A 41 12.79 4.88 17.19
C THR A 41 13.56 5.73 16.19
N ILE A 42 12.86 6.60 15.47
CA ILE A 42 13.48 7.58 14.56
C ILE A 42 14.40 8.49 15.38
N VAL A 43 15.68 8.57 15.00
CA VAL A 43 16.71 9.33 15.74
C VAL A 43 16.55 10.83 15.54
N ASP A 44 16.21 11.25 14.32
CA ASP A 44 15.91 12.65 13.98
C ASP A 44 14.57 13.07 14.61
N SER A 45 14.62 13.94 15.62
CA SER A 45 13.45 14.41 16.36
C SER A 45 12.48 15.21 15.51
N ASP A 46 12.97 15.98 14.53
CA ASP A 46 12.14 16.82 13.67
C ASP A 46 11.39 15.95 12.68
N LEU A 47 12.09 15.00 12.05
CA LEU A 47 11.47 14.01 11.16
C LEU A 47 10.43 13.18 11.90
N ARG A 48 10.77 12.72 13.11
CA ARG A 48 9.84 11.97 13.97
C ARG A 48 8.58 12.78 14.25
N SER A 49 8.73 14.04 14.68
CA SER A 49 7.61 14.93 14.97
C SER A 49 6.72 15.15 13.74
N GLN A 50 7.30 15.33 12.56
CA GLN A 50 6.55 15.50 11.32
C GLN A 50 5.75 14.25 10.97
N VAL A 51 6.37 13.06 11.07
CA VAL A 51 5.71 11.78 10.82
C VAL A 51 4.55 11.56 11.78
N ASP A 52 4.73 11.83 13.07
CA ASP A 52 3.67 11.64 14.07
C ASP A 52 2.49 12.61 13.84
N VAL A 53 2.77 13.88 13.55
CA VAL A 53 1.71 14.86 13.21
C VAL A 53 0.94 14.43 11.97
N ALA A 54 1.63 13.97 10.92
CA ALA A 54 0.99 13.49 9.71
C ALA A 54 0.13 12.25 9.94
N ARG A 55 0.62 11.27 10.71
CA ARG A 55 -0.15 10.07 11.09
C ARG A 55 -1.42 10.46 11.86
N VAL A 56 -1.31 11.35 12.86
CA VAL A 56 -2.49 11.83 13.62
C VAL A 56 -3.48 12.53 12.70
N ARG A 57 -3.02 13.36 11.75
CA ARG A 57 -3.90 14.01 10.75
C ARG A 57 -4.68 12.99 9.93
N ILE A 58 -4.04 11.91 9.46
CA ILE A 58 -4.73 10.84 8.73
C ILE A 58 -5.72 10.10 9.63
N ALA A 59 -5.34 9.74 10.86
CA ALA A 59 -6.25 9.08 11.80
C ALA A 59 -7.48 9.93 12.13
N ARG A 60 -7.30 11.25 12.26
CA ARG A 60 -8.38 12.23 12.51
C ARG A 60 -9.45 12.28 11.42
N LEU A 61 -9.16 11.77 10.22
CA LEU A 61 -10.17 11.64 9.17
C LEU A 61 -11.29 10.67 9.54
N ILE A 62 -11.03 9.74 10.48
CA ILE A 62 -11.98 8.68 10.86
C ILE A 62 -12.12 8.47 12.38
N ALA A 63 -11.29 9.10 13.22
CA ALA A 63 -11.38 8.97 14.67
C ALA A 63 -10.99 10.27 15.39
N PRO A 64 -11.70 10.69 16.46
CA PRO A 64 -11.29 11.84 17.27
C PRO A 64 -10.11 11.45 18.18
N VAL A 65 -8.90 11.40 17.63
CA VAL A 65 -7.67 11.07 18.36
C VAL A 65 -6.67 12.21 18.26
N ASP A 66 -5.92 12.42 19.35
CA ASP A 66 -4.87 13.45 19.42
C ASP A 66 -3.47 12.87 19.40
N THR A 67 -3.34 11.58 19.67
CA THR A 67 -2.09 10.84 19.65
C THR A 67 -2.29 9.47 19.01
N LEU A 68 -1.19 8.89 18.53
CA LEU A 68 -1.13 7.51 18.09
C LEU A 68 0.05 6.85 18.79
N PRO A 69 0.01 5.53 19.00
CA PRO A 69 1.17 4.82 19.53
C PRO A 69 2.36 4.93 18.57
N GLU A 70 3.55 4.77 19.14
CA GLU A 70 4.77 4.57 18.36
C GLU A 70 4.62 3.37 17.42
N LEU A 71 5.36 3.39 16.31
CA LEU A 71 5.37 2.28 15.36
C LEU A 71 5.97 1.04 16.02
N SER A 72 5.20 -0.05 16.04
CA SER A 72 5.66 -1.33 16.56
C SER A 72 6.68 -1.98 15.62
N SER A 73 7.39 -3.00 16.11
CA SER A 73 8.29 -3.82 15.27
C SER A 73 7.57 -4.41 14.05
N TYR A 74 6.28 -4.74 14.18
CA TYR A 74 5.47 -5.25 13.07
C TYR A 74 5.06 -4.20 12.06
N ASP A 75 4.93 -2.93 12.47
CA ASP A 75 4.67 -1.84 11.53
C ASP A 75 5.92 -1.54 10.70
N TRP A 76 7.10 -1.62 11.32
CA TRP A 76 8.37 -1.60 10.61
C TRP A 76 8.57 -2.80 9.68
N ALA A 77 8.16 -4.00 10.10
CA ALA A 77 8.18 -5.18 9.25
C ALA A 77 7.23 -5.03 8.03
N LEU A 78 6.07 -4.39 8.20
CA LEU A 78 5.18 -4.06 7.07
C LEU A 78 5.80 -3.05 6.12
N CYS A 79 6.51 -2.04 6.64
CA CYS A 79 7.26 -1.09 5.83
C CYS A 79 8.39 -1.79 5.06
N ALA A 80 9.09 -2.74 5.67
CA ALA A 80 10.09 -3.56 5.01
C ALA A 80 9.49 -4.46 3.92
N ALA A 81 8.35 -5.10 4.18
CA ALA A 81 7.63 -5.88 3.17
C ALA A 81 7.19 -5.01 1.98
N LEU A 82 6.74 -3.78 2.25
CA LEU A 82 6.37 -2.82 1.20
C LEU A 82 7.59 -2.36 0.38
N ASN A 83 8.73 -2.10 1.04
CA ASN A 83 10.00 -1.84 0.35
C ASN A 83 10.35 -2.97 -0.62
N ASP A 84 10.27 -4.20 -0.13
CA ASP A 84 10.61 -5.38 -0.92
C ASP A 84 9.61 -5.60 -2.07
N LEU A 85 8.32 -5.30 -1.87
CA LEU A 85 7.31 -5.25 -2.95
C LEU A 85 7.70 -4.26 -4.05
N PHE A 86 8.10 -3.03 -3.69
CA PHE A 86 8.60 -2.07 -4.69
C PHE A 86 9.82 -2.64 -5.43
N GLN A 87 10.74 -3.30 -4.72
CA GLN A 87 11.96 -3.87 -5.29
C GLN A 87 11.72 -5.09 -6.19
N VAL A 88 10.63 -5.84 -6.03
CA VAL A 88 10.24 -6.88 -7.01
C VAL A 88 10.06 -6.28 -8.41
N THR A 89 9.73 -5.00 -8.49
CA THR A 89 9.50 -4.31 -9.76
C THR A 89 10.74 -3.60 -10.32
N ASN A 90 11.86 -3.67 -9.60
CA ASN A 90 13.12 -3.04 -9.98
C ASN A 90 13.83 -3.86 -11.07
N HIS A 91 13.95 -3.29 -12.26
CA HIS A 91 14.61 -3.90 -13.42
C HIS A 91 16.09 -4.24 -13.20
N GLU A 92 16.79 -3.57 -12.28
CA GLU A 92 18.19 -3.84 -11.96
C GLU A 92 18.39 -5.10 -11.11
N LEU A 93 17.31 -5.63 -10.52
CA LEU A 93 17.39 -6.79 -9.63
C LEU A 93 17.80 -8.07 -10.39
N GLY A 94 17.46 -8.17 -11.68
CA GLY A 94 17.64 -9.37 -12.49
C GLY A 94 18.17 -9.13 -13.90
N GLY A 95 19.14 -9.94 -14.30
CA GLY A 95 19.58 -10.18 -15.69
C GLY A 95 19.13 -11.56 -16.18
N MET A 96 19.51 -11.94 -17.41
CA MET A 96 19.10 -13.21 -18.03
C MET A 96 19.39 -14.44 -17.15
N LEU A 97 20.49 -14.43 -16.38
CA LEU A 97 20.91 -15.53 -15.50
C LEU A 97 20.39 -15.42 -14.05
N THR A 98 19.72 -14.33 -13.69
CA THR A 98 19.29 -14.08 -12.29
C THR A 98 17.78 -13.86 -12.15
N ARG A 99 17.00 -14.32 -13.13
CA ARG A 99 15.52 -14.25 -13.12
C ARG A 99 14.88 -14.85 -11.86
N GLY A 100 15.50 -15.87 -11.27
CA GLY A 100 15.04 -16.47 -10.01
C GLY A 100 15.06 -15.52 -8.80
N ARG A 101 15.77 -14.39 -8.88
CA ARG A 101 15.81 -13.38 -7.80
C ARG A 101 14.46 -12.71 -7.57
N TYR A 102 13.70 -12.43 -8.63
CA TYR A 102 12.37 -11.83 -8.52
C TYR A 102 11.41 -12.74 -7.75
N ARG A 103 11.35 -14.03 -8.13
CA ARG A 103 10.51 -15.02 -7.45
C ARG A 103 10.94 -15.23 -6.00
N ARG A 104 12.25 -15.30 -5.72
CA ARG A 104 12.76 -15.42 -4.35
C ARG A 104 12.41 -14.20 -3.50
N LEU A 105 12.54 -12.99 -4.05
CA LEU A 105 12.18 -11.76 -3.34
C LEU A 105 10.68 -11.71 -3.07
N LEU A 106 9.83 -12.02 -4.06
CA LEU A 106 8.38 -12.08 -3.86
C LEU A 106 8.01 -13.15 -2.82
N GLY A 107 8.62 -14.33 -2.87
CA GLY A 107 8.44 -15.36 -1.84
C GLY A 107 8.86 -14.88 -0.45
N SER A 108 9.89 -14.03 -0.35
CA SER A 108 10.30 -13.42 0.92
C SER A 108 9.30 -12.38 1.42
N VAL A 109 8.69 -11.60 0.52
CA VAL A 109 7.58 -10.70 0.87
C VAL A 109 6.42 -11.49 1.45
N VAL A 110 5.99 -12.56 0.76
CA VAL A 110 4.89 -13.43 1.21
C VAL A 110 5.20 -14.01 2.59
N ALA A 111 6.37 -14.64 2.76
CA ALA A 111 6.79 -15.22 4.02
C ALA A 111 6.91 -14.17 5.16
N LEU A 112 7.35 -12.96 4.86
CA LEU A 112 7.39 -11.86 5.84
C LEU A 112 5.98 -11.44 6.25
N CYS A 113 5.09 -11.21 5.29
CA CYS A 113 3.69 -10.86 5.54
C CYS A 113 2.95 -11.93 6.35
N GLU A 114 3.19 -13.22 6.09
CA GLU A 114 2.60 -14.33 6.84
C GLU A 114 2.99 -14.29 8.33
N ARG A 115 4.24 -13.91 8.64
CA ARG A 115 4.76 -13.81 10.01
C ARG A 115 4.33 -12.54 10.76
N ILE A 116 3.85 -11.53 10.06
CA ILE A 116 3.35 -10.29 10.69
C ILE A 116 1.93 -10.51 11.20
N PRO A 117 1.63 -10.47 12.50
CA PRO A 117 0.27 -10.70 12.98
C PRO A 117 -0.69 -9.58 12.51
N PRO A 118 -1.98 -9.90 12.32
CA PRO A 118 -3.00 -8.88 12.12
C PRO A 118 -3.10 -7.97 13.36
N PRO A 119 -3.61 -6.73 13.22
CA PRO A 119 -3.76 -5.84 14.36
C PRO A 119 -4.75 -6.46 15.36
N ARG A 120 -4.34 -6.58 16.63
CA ARG A 120 -5.16 -7.19 17.70
C ARG A 120 -6.11 -6.19 18.37
N THR A 121 -5.90 -4.90 18.14
CA THR A 121 -6.69 -3.83 18.71
C THR A 121 -7.11 -2.85 17.62
N VAL A 122 -8.21 -2.14 17.86
CA VAL A 122 -8.68 -1.07 16.97
C VAL A 122 -7.67 0.06 16.86
N GLU A 123 -6.98 0.39 17.95
CA GLU A 123 -5.87 1.37 17.96
C GLU A 123 -4.72 0.93 17.04
N ALA A 124 -4.32 -0.35 17.09
CA ALA A 124 -3.28 -0.87 16.20
C ALA A 124 -3.72 -0.84 14.73
N ALA A 125 -5.00 -1.17 14.46
CA ALA A 125 -5.55 -1.07 13.10
C ALA A 125 -5.56 0.38 12.59
N LEU A 126 -5.94 1.34 13.44
CA LEU A 126 -5.92 2.76 13.14
C LEU A 126 -4.49 3.29 12.93
N SER A 127 -3.54 2.90 13.78
CA SER A 127 -2.13 3.26 13.66
C SER A 127 -1.52 2.76 12.33
N ARG A 128 -1.79 1.50 11.95
CA ARG A 128 -1.40 0.97 10.64
C ARG A 128 -2.04 1.73 9.49
N HIS A 129 -3.33 2.04 9.60
CA HIS A 129 -4.00 2.83 8.57
C HIS A 129 -3.37 4.21 8.39
N ALA A 130 -3.17 4.93 9.51
CA ALA A 130 -2.54 6.24 9.51
C ALA A 130 -1.15 6.26 8.87
N THR A 131 -0.42 5.15 8.98
CA THR A 131 0.93 4.99 8.44
C THR A 131 0.93 4.62 6.96
N PHE A 132 -0.04 3.81 6.53
CA PHE A 132 -0.06 3.18 5.20
C PHE A 132 -1.19 3.65 4.28
N ALA A 133 -1.98 4.65 4.67
CA ALA A 133 -3.15 5.12 3.93
C ALA A 133 -2.87 5.45 2.46
N ARG A 134 -1.64 5.88 2.15
CA ARG A 134 -1.23 6.36 0.81
C ARG A 134 -0.54 5.29 -0.04
N VAL A 135 -0.48 4.05 0.42
CA VAL A 135 0.26 2.98 -0.28
C VAL A 135 -0.21 2.76 -1.73
N LEU A 136 -1.52 2.83 -1.98
CA LEU A 136 -2.06 2.66 -3.34
C LEU A 136 -2.08 3.97 -4.16
N GLU A 137 -1.73 5.10 -3.53
CA GLU A 137 -1.44 6.36 -4.25
C GLU A 137 -0.01 6.37 -4.80
N CYS A 138 0.83 5.42 -4.37
CA CYS A 138 2.20 5.31 -4.83
C CYS A 138 2.23 5.01 -6.33
N VAL A 139 2.91 5.87 -7.06
CA VAL A 139 3.15 5.72 -8.50
C VAL A 139 4.63 5.72 -8.80
N ARG A 140 5.02 4.91 -9.77
CA ARG A 140 6.34 4.94 -10.40
C ARG A 140 6.21 5.68 -11.71
N THR A 141 7.08 6.67 -11.94
CA THR A 141 7.16 7.33 -13.25
C THR A 141 8.14 6.56 -14.11
N ASP A 142 7.62 5.93 -15.16
CA ASP A 142 8.42 5.24 -16.17
C ASP A 142 8.60 6.18 -17.36
N THR A 143 9.82 6.32 -17.84
CA THR A 143 10.15 7.19 -18.97
C THR A 143 10.68 6.36 -20.12
N THR A 144 10.07 6.51 -21.29
CA THR A 144 10.63 6.05 -22.56
C THR A 144 11.23 7.24 -23.28
N VAL A 145 12.47 7.07 -23.74
CA VAL A 145 13.12 7.98 -24.68
C VAL A 145 13.28 7.25 -26.01
N SER A 146 12.73 7.80 -27.09
CA SER A 146 12.94 7.31 -28.46
C SER A 146 13.63 8.36 -29.32
N TRP A 147 14.42 7.93 -30.29
CA TRP A 147 15.13 8.75 -31.26
C TRP A 147 15.25 7.98 -32.58
N TRP A 148 15.72 8.63 -33.65
CA TRP A 148 15.71 8.04 -34.99
C TRP A 148 16.41 6.68 -35.15
N THR A 149 17.38 6.35 -34.29
CA THR A 149 18.12 5.07 -34.31
C THR A 149 17.78 4.12 -33.17
N GLY A 150 16.84 4.46 -32.28
CA GLY A 150 16.54 3.55 -31.16
C GLY A 150 15.59 4.08 -30.09
N ARG A 151 15.46 3.28 -29.04
CA ARG A 151 14.61 3.54 -27.87
C ARG A 151 15.29 3.01 -26.61
N ALA A 152 15.11 3.71 -25.50
CA ALA A 152 15.49 3.27 -24.16
C ALA A 152 14.32 3.53 -23.19
N SER A 153 14.15 2.65 -22.20
CA SER A 153 13.10 2.78 -21.18
C SER A 153 13.72 2.74 -19.78
N PHE A 154 13.28 3.64 -18.92
CA PHE A 154 13.76 3.84 -17.56
C PHE A 154 12.59 3.67 -16.60
N ARG A 155 12.73 2.81 -15.58
CA ARG A 155 11.67 2.53 -14.62
C ARG A 155 11.93 3.21 -13.30
N GLY A 156 11.14 4.24 -12.98
CA GLY A 156 11.32 5.01 -11.73
C GLY A 156 12.62 5.80 -11.64
N GLN A 157 13.34 5.97 -12.75
CA GLN A 157 14.60 6.68 -12.83
C GLN A 157 14.55 7.72 -13.96
N PRO A 158 15.15 8.90 -13.79
CA PRO A 158 15.25 9.87 -14.86
C PRO A 158 16.17 9.33 -15.98
N PRO A 159 15.86 9.61 -17.27
CA PRO A 159 16.75 9.25 -18.35
C PRO A 159 18.09 10.02 -18.25
N PRO A 160 19.23 9.40 -18.61
CA PRO A 160 20.52 10.08 -18.68
C PRO A 160 20.48 11.30 -19.62
N SER A 161 21.05 12.42 -19.19
CA SER A 161 21.10 13.68 -19.96
C SER A 161 21.64 13.52 -21.39
N ARG A 162 22.62 12.62 -21.57
CA ARG A 162 23.20 12.31 -22.89
C ARG A 162 22.19 11.75 -23.92
N LEU A 163 21.13 11.10 -23.46
CA LEU A 163 20.07 10.59 -24.34
C LEU A 163 19.05 11.67 -24.71
N MET A 164 19.01 12.75 -23.93
CA MET A 164 18.19 13.93 -24.18
C MET A 164 18.93 15.00 -25.00
N ALA A 165 20.21 14.78 -25.33
CA ALA A 165 21.01 15.72 -26.10
C ALA A 165 20.62 15.74 -27.59
N TRP A 166 20.68 16.95 -28.18
CA TRP A 166 20.37 17.24 -29.59
C TRP A 166 18.96 16.80 -30.01
N PRO A 167 17.90 17.26 -29.31
CA PRO A 167 16.54 16.77 -29.51
C PRO A 167 16.05 16.96 -30.95
N GLN A 168 16.39 18.10 -31.59
CA GLN A 168 15.97 18.42 -32.95
C GLN A 168 16.74 17.64 -34.03
N VAL A 169 18.01 17.33 -33.80
CA VAL A 169 18.85 16.59 -34.77
C VAL A 169 18.55 15.09 -34.71
N ARG A 170 18.25 14.58 -33.52
CA ARG A 170 18.02 13.14 -33.29
C ARG A 170 16.54 12.76 -33.22
N ASN A 171 15.62 13.72 -33.37
CA ASN A 171 14.18 13.53 -33.19
C ASN A 171 13.86 12.82 -31.87
N VAL A 172 14.39 13.35 -30.76
CA VAL A 172 14.22 12.76 -29.43
C VAL A 172 12.81 13.02 -28.93
N HIS A 173 12.07 11.95 -28.64
CA HIS A 173 10.74 11.98 -28.04
C HIS A 173 10.80 11.38 -26.64
N LEU A 174 10.17 12.04 -25.68
CA LEU A 174 10.07 11.59 -24.30
C LEU A 174 8.61 11.31 -23.97
N ASP A 175 8.34 10.08 -23.55
CA ASP A 175 7.03 9.66 -23.07
C ASP A 175 7.16 9.24 -21.59
N ALA A 176 6.46 9.96 -20.71
CA ALA A 176 6.47 9.72 -19.28
C ALA A 176 5.11 9.18 -18.83
N ARG A 177 5.11 7.96 -18.28
CA ARG A 177 3.91 7.26 -17.82
C ARG A 177 3.94 7.10 -16.30
N ARG A 178 2.83 7.44 -15.65
CA ARG A 178 2.60 7.10 -14.24
C ARG A 178 2.07 5.67 -14.14
N VAL A 179 2.73 4.82 -13.36
CA VAL A 179 2.38 3.41 -13.16
C VAL A 179 2.04 3.21 -11.69
N THR A 180 0.81 2.79 -11.38
CA THR A 180 0.35 2.53 -10.01
C THR A 180 0.99 1.26 -9.46
N LEU A 181 1.06 1.12 -8.12
CA LEU A 181 1.61 -0.05 -7.45
C LEU A 181 1.13 -1.39 -8.03
N THR A 182 -0.15 -1.47 -8.39
CA THR A 182 -0.83 -2.65 -8.94
C THR A 182 -0.31 -3.04 -10.32
N ASP A 183 0.18 -2.06 -11.08
CA ASP A 183 0.58 -2.21 -12.49
C ASP A 183 2.11 -2.25 -12.63
N MET A 184 2.86 -2.04 -11.53
CA MET A 184 4.33 -1.86 -11.54
C MET A 184 5.10 -3.11 -12.02
N LEU A 185 4.51 -4.31 -11.92
CA LEU A 185 5.12 -5.54 -12.42
C LEU A 185 5.16 -5.60 -13.95
N GLY A 186 4.42 -4.73 -14.66
CA GLY A 186 4.37 -4.71 -16.12
C GLY A 186 5.75 -4.87 -16.77
N GLY A 187 5.93 -5.97 -17.51
CA GLY A 187 7.18 -6.28 -18.22
C GLY A 187 8.35 -6.74 -17.34
N VAL A 188 8.14 -7.11 -16.07
CA VAL A 188 9.11 -7.89 -15.27
C VAL A 188 8.98 -9.37 -15.65
N GLN A 189 10.11 -10.07 -15.77
CA GLN A 189 10.14 -11.49 -16.12
C GLN A 189 10.42 -12.36 -14.89
N GLY A 190 9.81 -13.55 -14.83
CA GLY A 190 10.07 -14.55 -13.77
C GLY A 190 9.06 -14.58 -12.62
N VAL A 191 8.13 -13.62 -12.60
CA VAL A 191 6.99 -13.54 -11.69
C VAL A 191 5.77 -13.16 -12.53
N SER A 192 4.64 -13.81 -12.31
CA SER A 192 3.37 -13.48 -12.95
C SER A 192 2.68 -12.31 -12.26
N GLU A 193 1.84 -11.58 -12.99
CA GLU A 193 1.03 -10.50 -12.43
C GLU A 193 0.11 -10.99 -11.30
N GLY A 194 -0.46 -12.19 -11.44
CA GLY A 194 -1.27 -12.84 -10.41
C GLY A 194 -0.49 -13.05 -9.11
N GLU A 195 0.70 -13.66 -9.16
CA GLU A 195 1.54 -13.88 -7.97
C GLU A 195 1.88 -12.56 -7.25
N TYR A 196 2.17 -11.49 -8.00
CA TYR A 196 2.45 -10.18 -7.42
C TYR A 196 1.21 -9.55 -6.78
N LEU A 197 0.06 -9.59 -7.46
CA LEU A 197 -1.20 -9.06 -6.95
C LEU A 197 -1.68 -9.83 -5.72
N ASP A 198 -1.42 -11.14 -5.64
CA ASP A 198 -1.68 -11.96 -4.45
C ASP A 198 -0.79 -11.52 -3.27
N ALA A 199 0.48 -11.18 -3.50
CA ALA A 199 1.34 -10.62 -2.47
C ALA A 199 0.88 -9.22 -2.01
N VAL A 200 0.42 -8.36 -2.93
CA VAL A 200 -0.19 -7.07 -2.60
C VAL A 200 -1.46 -7.28 -1.78
N ARG A 201 -2.33 -8.22 -2.17
CA ARG A 201 -3.54 -8.59 -1.42
C ARG A 201 -3.18 -9.04 -0.01
N LEU A 202 -2.22 -9.95 0.12
CA LEU A 202 -1.75 -10.45 1.41
C LEU A 202 -1.21 -9.31 2.29
N TRP A 203 -0.42 -8.39 1.73
CA TRP A 203 0.08 -7.22 2.46
C TRP A 203 -1.08 -6.34 2.96
N LEU A 204 -2.08 -6.07 2.11
CA LEU A 204 -3.27 -5.28 2.47
C LEU A 204 -4.07 -5.91 3.62
N THR A 205 -4.15 -7.25 3.70
CA THR A 205 -4.82 -7.92 4.85
C THR A 205 -4.19 -7.59 6.20
N ARG A 206 -2.95 -7.14 6.24
CA ARG A 206 -2.26 -6.73 7.48
C ARG A 206 -2.55 -5.27 7.86
N THR A 207 -3.21 -4.52 6.97
CA THR A 207 -3.67 -3.14 7.15
C THR A 207 -5.18 -3.04 6.84
N PRO A 208 -6.07 -3.71 7.61
CA PRO A 208 -7.48 -3.93 7.24
C PRO A 208 -8.28 -2.64 7.00
N LEU A 209 -7.97 -1.56 7.72
CA LEU A 209 -8.59 -0.25 7.49
C LEU A 209 -8.08 0.43 6.21
N THR A 210 -6.81 0.26 5.83
CA THR A 210 -6.31 0.71 4.51
C THR A 210 -6.91 -0.10 3.37
N ASP A 211 -7.09 -1.40 3.58
CA ASP A 211 -7.75 -2.28 2.62
C ASP A 211 -9.20 -1.83 2.36
N LEU A 212 -9.97 -1.54 3.41
CA LEU A 212 -11.31 -0.95 3.33
C LEU A 212 -11.31 0.44 2.68
N ALA A 213 -10.38 1.32 3.08
CA ALA A 213 -10.27 2.68 2.55
C ALA A 213 -10.03 2.69 1.03
N THR A 214 -9.50 1.60 0.49
CA THR A 214 -9.14 1.46 -0.93
C THR A 214 -9.99 0.40 -1.65
N MET A 215 -11.16 0.05 -1.12
CA MET A 215 -11.89 -1.15 -1.54
C MET A 215 -12.33 -1.17 -3.01
N GLY A 216 -12.64 -0.02 -3.62
CA GLY A 216 -13.03 0.06 -5.04
C GLY A 216 -11.84 0.22 -5.99
N ARG A 217 -10.62 -0.07 -5.53
CA ARG A 217 -9.50 -0.35 -6.43
C ARG A 217 -9.87 -1.49 -7.39
N ARG A 218 -9.34 -1.43 -8.62
CA ARG A 218 -9.61 -2.42 -9.66
C ARG A 218 -8.93 -3.76 -9.39
N SER A 219 -7.68 -3.73 -8.92
CA SER A 219 -6.88 -4.92 -8.66
C SER A 219 -5.89 -4.66 -7.51
N PRO A 220 -5.58 -5.65 -6.65
CA PRO A 220 -6.42 -6.82 -6.40
C PRO A 220 -7.78 -6.34 -5.87
N GLY A 221 -8.89 -6.89 -6.35
CA GLY A 221 -10.22 -6.52 -5.85
C GLY A 221 -10.34 -6.70 -4.33
N PHE A 222 -11.13 -5.85 -3.68
CA PHE A 222 -11.44 -6.01 -2.26
C PHE A 222 -12.23 -7.29 -1.99
N ALA A 223 -11.80 -8.02 -0.96
CA ALA A 223 -12.45 -9.20 -0.43
C ALA A 223 -12.37 -9.17 1.11
N TRP A 224 -13.37 -9.74 1.77
CA TRP A 224 -13.36 -9.84 3.23
C TRP A 224 -12.25 -10.77 3.69
N SER A 225 -11.22 -10.20 4.33
CA SER A 225 -10.17 -10.95 5.01
C SER A 225 -10.54 -11.15 6.48
N ALA A 226 -10.05 -12.21 7.13
CA ALA A 226 -10.28 -12.43 8.56
C ALA A 226 -9.88 -11.22 9.43
N PRO A 227 -8.75 -10.51 9.17
CA PRO A 227 -8.44 -9.26 9.87
C PRO A 227 -9.47 -8.15 9.67
N THR A 228 -10.00 -8.00 8.45
CA THR A 228 -11.04 -7.00 8.15
C THR A 228 -12.36 -7.33 8.87
N VAL A 229 -12.77 -8.61 8.85
CA VAL A 229 -13.95 -9.11 9.58
C VAL A 229 -13.79 -8.91 11.08
N SER A 230 -12.61 -9.20 11.63
CA SER A 230 -12.31 -8.99 13.05
C SER A 230 -12.45 -7.52 13.48
N VAL A 231 -12.01 -6.57 12.64
CA VAL A 231 -12.18 -5.13 12.90
C VAL A 231 -13.66 -4.76 12.97
N ILE A 232 -14.48 -5.15 11.99
CA ILE A 232 -15.93 -4.84 11.98
C ILE A 232 -16.75 -5.65 12.99
N GLY A 233 -16.17 -6.72 13.55
CA GLY A 233 -16.76 -7.51 14.63
C GLY A 233 -16.82 -6.76 15.97
N THR A 234 -16.05 -5.68 16.11
CA THR A 234 -16.09 -4.82 17.31
C THR A 234 -16.82 -3.51 17.03
N ALA A 235 -17.58 -2.99 17.99
CA ALA A 235 -18.27 -1.70 17.84
C ALA A 235 -17.32 -0.53 17.44
N PRO A 236 -16.17 -0.31 18.10
CA PRO A 236 -15.26 0.76 17.71
C PRO A 236 -14.65 0.54 16.32
N GLY A 237 -14.24 -0.68 15.96
CA GLY A 237 -13.67 -0.97 14.64
C GLY A 237 -14.70 -0.84 13.51
N ARG A 238 -15.94 -1.26 13.76
CA ARG A 238 -17.09 -1.06 12.88
C ARG A 238 -17.37 0.42 12.63
N ALA A 239 -17.33 1.26 13.66
CA ALA A 239 -17.51 2.71 13.51
C ALA A 239 -16.40 3.35 12.65
N LEU A 240 -15.14 2.90 12.79
CA LEU A 240 -14.04 3.33 11.92
C LEU A 240 -14.27 2.92 10.46
N ALA A 241 -14.64 1.65 10.24
CA ALA A 241 -14.93 1.12 8.91
C ALA A 241 -16.08 1.91 8.26
N TYR A 242 -17.17 2.15 8.97
CA TYR A 242 -18.29 2.96 8.49
C TYR A 242 -17.84 4.37 8.06
N ARG A 243 -17.03 5.05 8.87
CA ARG A 243 -16.50 6.39 8.52
C ARG A 243 -15.59 6.37 7.30
N LEU A 244 -14.84 5.29 7.06
CA LEU A 244 -14.08 5.12 5.82
C LEU A 244 -15.01 5.02 4.61
N LEU A 245 -16.05 4.18 4.69
CA LEU A 245 -17.01 3.96 3.61
C LEU A 245 -17.80 5.23 3.28
N ALA A 246 -18.17 6.01 4.31
CA ALA A 246 -18.82 7.30 4.13
C ALA A 246 -18.00 8.31 3.30
N ARG A 247 -16.68 8.10 3.16
CA ARG A 247 -15.78 8.93 2.34
C ARG A 247 -15.59 8.40 0.91
N TYR A 248 -16.02 7.18 0.62
CA TYR A 248 -15.76 6.47 -0.63
C TYR A 248 -16.84 6.68 -1.71
N GLY A 249 -18.02 7.19 -1.31
CA GLY A 249 -19.18 7.34 -2.18
C GLY A 249 -20.12 6.13 -2.04
N ARG A 250 -21.42 6.40 -1.87
CA ARG A 250 -22.42 5.37 -1.48
C ARG A 250 -22.51 4.23 -2.49
N GLU A 251 -22.74 4.55 -3.76
CA GLU A 251 -23.01 3.53 -4.79
C GLU A 251 -21.83 2.58 -4.96
N GLN A 252 -20.63 3.14 -5.12
CA GLN A 252 -19.40 2.36 -5.25
C GLN A 252 -19.12 1.52 -4.00
N ALA A 253 -19.41 2.06 -2.80
CA ALA A 253 -19.28 1.30 -1.56
C ALA A 253 -20.23 0.11 -1.49
N LEU A 254 -21.50 0.31 -1.80
CA LEU A 254 -22.50 -0.74 -1.77
C LEU A 254 -22.25 -1.80 -2.83
N GLU A 255 -21.84 -1.42 -4.04
CA GLU A 255 -21.48 -2.37 -5.11
C GLU A 255 -20.35 -3.30 -4.65
N VAL A 256 -19.23 -2.73 -4.20
CA VAL A 256 -18.05 -3.48 -3.79
C VAL A 256 -18.34 -4.37 -2.59
N MET A 257 -19.06 -3.87 -1.58
CA MET A 257 -19.39 -4.66 -0.40
C MET A 257 -20.41 -5.77 -0.69
N THR A 258 -21.39 -5.53 -1.57
CA THR A 258 -22.34 -6.56 -1.97
C THR A 258 -21.61 -7.71 -2.66
N ARG A 259 -20.74 -7.40 -3.63
CA ARG A 259 -19.88 -8.40 -4.28
C ARG A 259 -19.02 -9.15 -3.26
N ALA A 260 -18.25 -8.43 -2.45
CA ALA A 260 -17.32 -9.04 -1.50
C ALA A 260 -18.05 -9.92 -0.46
N THR A 261 -19.26 -9.54 -0.04
CA THR A 261 -20.08 -10.32 0.90
C THR A 261 -20.60 -11.60 0.27
N ALA A 262 -21.02 -11.55 -1.01
CA ALA A 262 -21.43 -12.73 -1.76
C ALA A 262 -20.28 -13.73 -1.99
N GLU A 263 -19.04 -13.25 -2.06
CA GLU A 263 -17.83 -14.07 -2.23
C GLU A 263 -17.32 -14.72 -0.93
N VAL A 264 -17.92 -14.42 0.24
CA VAL A 264 -17.54 -15.08 1.51
C VAL A 264 -17.85 -16.58 1.43
N PRO A 265 -16.89 -17.49 1.68
CA PRO A 265 -17.09 -18.93 1.56
C PRO A 265 -18.23 -19.47 2.44
N ALA A 266 -18.94 -20.49 1.94
CA ALA A 266 -20.06 -21.14 2.64
C ALA A 266 -19.73 -21.65 4.04
N HIS A 267 -18.53 -22.18 4.24
CA HIS A 267 -18.07 -22.70 5.53
C HIS A 267 -17.71 -21.61 6.55
N CYS A 268 -17.77 -20.33 6.19
CA CYS A 268 -17.48 -19.18 7.05
C CYS A 268 -18.78 -18.45 7.46
N GLU A 269 -19.77 -19.19 7.98
CA GLU A 269 -21.11 -18.66 8.28
C GLU A 269 -21.09 -17.44 9.21
N GLU A 270 -20.34 -17.50 10.31
CA GLU A 270 -20.22 -16.38 11.25
C GLU A 270 -19.68 -15.10 10.59
N ALA A 271 -18.64 -15.24 9.76
CA ALA A 271 -18.06 -14.12 9.03
C ALA A 271 -19.07 -13.54 8.03
N ARG A 272 -19.82 -14.40 7.33
CA ARG A 272 -20.87 -13.96 6.41
C ARG A 272 -21.96 -13.17 7.15
N THR A 273 -22.46 -13.68 8.27
CA THR A 273 -23.47 -12.98 9.08
C THR A 273 -22.98 -11.61 9.53
N LEU A 274 -21.72 -11.49 9.96
CA LEU A 274 -21.12 -10.21 10.33
C LEU A 274 -21.03 -9.25 9.14
N CYS A 275 -20.59 -9.72 7.97
CA CYS A 275 -20.49 -8.91 6.76
C CYS A 275 -21.87 -8.45 6.25
N GLU A 276 -22.87 -9.33 6.27
CA GLU A 276 -24.25 -9.00 5.89
C GLU A 276 -24.88 -7.98 6.85
N ALA A 277 -24.68 -8.15 8.16
CA ALA A 277 -25.15 -7.21 9.16
C ALA A 277 -24.50 -5.83 8.96
N PHE A 278 -23.19 -5.79 8.68
CA PHE A 278 -22.49 -4.54 8.41
C PHE A 278 -22.90 -3.90 7.07
N LEU A 279 -23.10 -4.68 6.01
CA LEU A 279 -23.63 -4.20 4.73
C LEU A 279 -25.02 -3.57 4.90
N ARG A 280 -25.90 -4.18 5.71
CA ARG A 280 -27.23 -3.63 6.01
C ARG A 280 -27.12 -2.28 6.74
N GLU A 281 -26.29 -2.21 7.77
CA GLU A 281 -26.03 -0.97 8.52
C GLU A 281 -25.50 0.15 7.61
N VAL A 282 -24.56 -0.17 6.70
CA VAL A 282 -24.04 0.80 5.74
C VAL A 282 -25.13 1.23 4.75
N THR A 283 -25.98 0.29 4.30
CA THR A 283 -27.10 0.59 3.38
C THR A 283 -28.12 1.53 4.01
N GLU A 284 -28.46 1.30 5.27
CA GLU A 284 -29.38 2.12 6.06
C GLU A 284 -28.77 3.47 6.46
N GLY A 285 -27.51 3.45 6.92
CA GLY A 285 -26.81 4.61 7.45
C GLY A 285 -26.32 5.58 6.38
N LEU A 286 -25.88 5.10 5.22
CA LEU A 286 -25.53 5.96 4.07
C LEU A 286 -26.78 6.42 3.32
N GLY A 287 -27.82 6.87 4.03
CA GLY A 287 -29.05 7.40 3.42
C GLY A 287 -28.76 8.47 2.34
N PRO A 288 -29.72 8.77 1.45
CA PRO A 288 -29.49 9.67 0.32
C PRO A 288 -29.17 11.09 0.80
N LYS A 289 -27.90 11.41 1.03
CA LYS A 289 -27.43 12.77 1.28
C LYS A 289 -26.94 13.36 -0.03
N SER A 290 -27.82 14.21 -0.57
CA SER A 290 -27.66 15.34 -1.49
C SER A 290 -26.23 15.62 -1.99
N GLU A 291 -26.11 15.75 -3.31
CA GLU A 291 -24.95 15.95 -4.21
C GLU A 291 -23.96 17.10 -3.86
N VAL A 292 -23.96 17.67 -2.65
CA VAL A 292 -23.36 18.99 -2.39
C VAL A 292 -21.86 18.96 -2.04
N VAL A 293 -21.19 17.81 -1.90
CA VAL A 293 -19.78 17.77 -1.40
C VAL A 293 -18.75 17.26 -2.40
N GLN A 294 -19.09 17.05 -3.68
CA GLN A 294 -18.08 16.72 -4.70
C GLN A 294 -17.28 17.91 -5.27
N ALA A 295 -17.55 19.15 -4.84
CA ALA A 295 -16.89 20.34 -5.37
C ALA A 295 -15.61 20.79 -4.63
N ALA A 296 -15.06 20.00 -3.70
CA ALA A 296 -13.83 20.37 -2.98
C ALA A 296 -12.86 19.18 -2.84
N ARG A 297 -12.19 18.83 -3.94
CA ARG A 297 -10.90 18.13 -3.94
C ARG A 297 -10.02 18.68 -5.05
#